data_AF-A0A7X3TMJ8-F1
#
_entry.id   AF-A0A7X3TMJ8-F1
#
_cell.length_a   1.000
_cell.length_b   1.000
_cell.length_c   1.000
_cell.angle_alpha   90.00
_cell.angle_beta   90.00
_cell.angle_gamma   90.00
#
_symmetry.space_group_name_H-M   'P 1'
#
loop_
_entity.id
_entity.type
_entity.pdbx_description
1 polymer ?
#
loop_
_entity_poly.entity_id
_entity_poly.type
_entity_poly.pdbx_seq_one_letter_code
_entity_poly.pdbx_strand_id
1 'polypeptide(L)'
;EVNSDTLSFAEIQQICFSGEGHYLGSGNTLQVMQSEYIYPDFGDRDSPTVWEERGKPVMLQQAVEKTREILARPAPRHIADEIDALIRSEFPILLSPAAMGR
;
A
#
# COMPACT_ATOMS: atom_id res chain seq x y z
N GLU A 1 3.63 -3.73 20.05
CA GLU A 1 3.98 -4.35 21.36
C GLU A 1 4.03 -3.26 22.43
N VAL A 2 3.90 -3.57 23.72
CA VAL A 2 4.06 -2.58 24.80
C VAL A 2 5.26 -2.97 25.66
N ASN A 3 6.34 -2.20 25.58
CA ASN A 3 7.61 -2.43 26.26
C ASN A 3 8.39 -1.10 26.42
N SER A 4 9.57 -1.14 27.06
CA SER A 4 10.39 0.07 27.30
C SER A 4 10.72 0.85 26.03
N ASP A 5 10.99 0.15 24.93
CA ASP A 5 11.49 0.73 23.68
C ASP A 5 10.33 1.42 22.94
N THR A 6 9.20 0.72 22.80
CA THR A 6 7.94 1.24 22.23
C THR A 6 7.34 2.39 23.04
N LEU A 7 7.58 2.44 24.36
CA LEU A 7 7.19 3.59 25.20
C LEU A 7 8.11 4.81 25.04
N SER A 8 9.34 4.63 24.53
CA SER A 8 10.25 5.71 24.12
C SER A 8 10.62 6.76 25.19
N PHE A 9 10.43 6.48 26.48
CA PHE A 9 10.65 7.47 27.54
C PHE A 9 12.09 8.01 27.58
N ALA A 10 13.09 7.15 27.35
CA ALA A 10 14.49 7.55 27.30
C ALA A 10 14.79 8.51 26.14
N GLU A 11 14.24 8.23 24.96
CA GLU A 11 14.38 9.08 23.76
C GLU A 11 13.71 10.45 23.98
N ILE A 12 12.50 10.45 24.54
CA ILE A 12 11.75 11.67 24.86
C ILE A 12 12.56 12.55 25.82
N GLN A 13 13.09 11.96 26.89
CA GLN A 13 13.92 12.68 27.86
C GLN A 13 15.16 13.29 27.21
N GLN A 14 15.88 12.50 26.40
CA GLN A 14 17.11 12.94 25.75
C GLN A 14 16.85 14.09 24.78
N ILE A 15 15.82 13.97 23.93
CA ILE A 15 15.52 14.97 22.90
C ILE A 15 14.99 16.27 23.51
N CYS A 16 14.11 16.19 24.52
CA CYS A 16 13.49 17.38 25.11
C CYS A 16 14.41 18.18 26.04
N PHE A 17 15.37 17.55 26.71
CA PHE A 17 16.25 18.25 27.67
C PHE A 17 17.63 18.58 27.11
N SER A 18 18.11 17.87 26.08
CA SER A 18 19.51 18.00 25.64
C SER A 18 19.73 17.75 24.14
N GLY A 19 18.68 17.49 23.37
CA GLY A 19 18.77 17.13 21.96
C GLY A 19 18.28 18.23 20.99
N GLU A 20 18.08 17.83 19.73
CA GLU A 20 17.75 18.73 18.61
C GLU A 20 16.34 19.34 18.67
N GLY A 21 15.51 18.93 19.64
CA GLY A 21 14.12 19.39 19.77
C GLY A 21 13.13 18.75 18.78
N HIS A 22 13.57 17.77 17.97
CA HIS A 22 12.71 16.98 17.09
C HIS A 22 13.15 15.52 17.02
N TYR A 23 12.25 14.64 16.59
CA TYR A 23 12.48 13.19 16.56
C TYR A 23 12.87 12.65 15.17
N LEU A 24 12.88 13.51 14.14
CA LEU A 24 12.97 13.05 12.73
C LEU A 24 14.25 12.24 12.42
N GLY A 25 15.38 12.63 13.02
CA GLY A 25 16.67 11.93 12.90
C GLY A 25 16.99 10.99 14.07
N SER A 26 16.05 10.77 14.99
CA SER A 26 16.27 9.98 16.19
C SER A 26 16.40 8.48 15.86
N GLY A 27 17.19 7.75 16.64
CA GLY A 27 17.52 6.35 16.35
C GLY A 27 16.27 5.47 16.33
N ASN A 28 15.37 5.68 17.29
CA ASN A 28 14.12 4.94 17.35
C ASN A 28 13.17 5.30 16.19
N THR A 29 13.05 6.59 15.82
CA THR A 29 12.23 6.98 14.67
C THR A 29 12.70 6.30 13.39
N LEU A 30 14.01 6.26 13.15
CA LEU A 30 14.58 5.58 11.98
C LEU A 30 14.34 4.06 12.04
N GLN A 31 14.44 3.44 13.22
CA GLN A 31 14.21 2.01 13.40
C GLN A 31 12.76 1.60 13.08
N VAL A 32 11.77 2.39 13.50
CA VAL A 32 10.35 2.06 13.32
C VAL A 32 9.75 2.63 12.04
N MET A 33 10.49 3.47 11.32
CA MET A 33 9.99 4.26 10.18
C MET A 33 9.22 3.41 9.17
N GLN A 34 9.70 2.21 8.86
CA GLN A 34 9.10 1.32 7.85
C GLN A 34 8.29 0.16 8.44
N SER A 35 8.27 -0.02 9.77
CA SER A 35 7.56 -1.11 10.43
C SER A 35 6.24 -0.67 11.07
N GLU A 36 6.21 0.51 11.69
CA GLU A 36 5.06 0.98 12.47
C GLU A 36 4.20 2.01 11.71
N TYR A 37 4.69 2.56 10.61
CA TYR A 37 3.96 3.51 9.77
C TYR A 37 3.42 2.85 8.51
N ILE A 38 2.14 3.09 8.24
CA ILE A 38 1.52 2.70 6.97
C ILE A 38 1.82 3.79 5.95
N TYR A 39 2.57 3.44 4.90
CA TYR A 39 2.72 4.25 3.70
C TYR A 39 1.76 3.72 2.63
N PRO A 40 0.58 4.33 2.46
CA PRO A 40 -0.42 3.80 1.54
C PRO A 40 0.01 4.00 0.09
N ASP A 41 -0.32 3.04 -0.77
CA ASP A 41 -0.14 3.17 -2.23
C ASP A 41 -0.93 4.35 -2.81
N PHE A 42 -2.03 4.72 -2.14
CA PHE A 42 -2.88 5.86 -2.48
C PHE A 42 -3.07 6.77 -1.26
N GLY A 43 -2.68 8.03 -1.41
CA GLY A 43 -2.79 9.02 -0.35
C GLY A 43 -1.95 10.23 -0.72
N ASP A 44 -2.57 11.24 -1.34
CA ASP A 44 -1.85 12.47 -1.66
C ASP A 44 -1.62 13.26 -0.37
N ARG A 45 -0.34 13.43 -0.03
CA ARG A 45 0.12 14.16 1.16
C ARG A 45 0.96 15.37 0.79
N ASP A 46 0.93 15.76 -0.48
CA ASP A 46 1.60 16.97 -0.94
C ASP A 46 0.96 18.19 -0.31
N SER A 47 1.74 19.27 -0.20
CA SER A 47 1.16 20.56 0.17
C SER A 47 0.16 21.03 -0.90
N PRO A 48 -0.82 21.88 -0.56
CA PRO A 48 -1.78 22.38 -1.53
C PRO A 48 -1.15 23.02 -2.77
N THR A 49 -0.02 23.71 -2.59
CA THR A 49 0.76 24.30 -3.69
C THR A 49 1.33 23.24 -4.63
N VAL A 50 1.98 22.22 -4.09
CA VAL A 50 2.56 21.13 -4.90
C VAL A 50 1.46 20.33 -5.60
N TRP A 51 0.35 20.05 -4.92
CA TRP A 51 -0.81 19.38 -5.52
C TRP A 51 -1.38 20.18 -6.70
N GLU A 52 -1.46 21.52 -6.57
CA GLU A 52 -1.90 22.41 -7.65
C GLU A 52 -0.91 22.44 -8.83
N GLU A 53 0.40 22.55 -8.55
CA GLU A 53 1.47 22.50 -9.55
C GLU A 53 1.48 21.17 -10.33
N ARG A 54 1.09 20.07 -9.67
CA ARG A 54 0.92 18.74 -10.29
C ARG A 54 -0.37 18.58 -11.08
N GLY A 55 -1.16 19.65 -11.24
CA GLY A 55 -2.39 19.64 -12.04
C GLY A 55 -3.60 19.07 -11.32
N LYS A 56 -3.62 19.12 -9.98
CA LYS A 56 -4.77 18.75 -9.14
C LYS A 56 -5.22 17.29 -9.37
N PRO A 57 -4.30 16.31 -9.25
CA PRO A 57 -4.63 14.91 -9.52
C PRO A 57 -5.82 14.43 -8.67
N VAL A 58 -6.73 13.69 -9.31
CA VAL A 58 -7.92 13.11 -8.67
C VAL A 58 -7.61 11.67 -8.30
N MET A 59 -7.66 11.35 -7.01
CA MET A 59 -7.30 10.01 -6.48
C MET A 59 -8.13 8.88 -7.13
N LEU A 60 -9.41 9.11 -7.40
CA LEU A 60 -10.26 8.12 -8.08
C LEU A 60 -9.74 7.75 -9.48
N GLN A 61 -9.21 8.72 -10.23
CA GLN A 61 -8.66 8.45 -11.56
C GLN A 61 -7.40 7.58 -11.47
N GLN A 62 -6.55 7.82 -10.46
CA GLN A 62 -5.38 6.98 -10.20
C GLN A 62 -5.77 5.56 -9.80
N ALA A 63 -6.81 5.41 -8.97
CA ALA A 63 -7.33 4.09 -8.58
C ALA A 63 -7.91 3.31 -9.77
N VAL A 64 -8.63 4.00 -10.67
CA VAL A 64 -9.12 3.41 -11.92
C VAL A 64 -7.96 2.96 -12.80
N GLU A 65 -6.92 3.78 -12.93
CA GLU A 65 -5.74 3.43 -13.74
C GLU A 65 -5.00 2.22 -13.14
N LYS A 66 -4.81 2.19 -11.83
CA LYS A 66 -4.20 1.03 -11.16
C LYS A 66 -5.01 -0.23 -11.32
N THR A 67 -6.34 -0.12 -11.29
CA THR A 67 -7.23 -1.25 -11.55
C THR A 67 -6.99 -1.82 -12.95
N ARG A 68 -6.88 -0.95 -13.96
CA ARG A 68 -6.55 -1.37 -15.33
C ARG A 68 -5.17 -2.00 -15.42
N GLU A 69 -4.16 -1.41 -14.79
CA GLU A 69 -2.80 -1.97 -14.73
C GLU A 69 -2.81 -3.38 -14.14
N ILE A 70 -3.50 -3.60 -13.02
CA ILE A 70 -3.62 -4.91 -12.36
C ILE A 70 -4.33 -5.91 -13.28
N LEU A 71 -5.45 -5.52 -13.89
CA LEU A 71 -6.22 -6.39 -14.79
C LEU A 71 -5.49 -6.71 -16.10
N ALA A 72 -4.54 -5.88 -16.52
CA ALA A 72 -3.70 -6.13 -17.70
C ALA A 72 -2.55 -7.12 -17.44
N ARG A 73 -2.27 -7.46 -16.17
CA ARG A 73 -1.23 -8.45 -15.82
C ARG A 73 -1.65 -9.85 -16.29
N PRO A 74 -0.70 -10.76 -16.56
CA PRO A 74 -1.01 -12.13 -16.94
C PRO A 74 -1.98 -12.77 -15.94
N ALA A 75 -3.03 -13.39 -16.46
CA ALA A 75 -4.01 -14.05 -15.61
C ALA A 75 -3.39 -15.25 -14.86
N PRO A 76 -3.85 -15.55 -13.64
CA PRO A 76 -3.32 -16.70 -12.88
C PRO A 76 -3.56 -18.03 -13.61
N ARG A 77 -2.51 -18.86 -13.72
CA ARG A 77 -2.55 -20.18 -14.39
C ARG A 77 -2.37 -21.36 -13.42
N HIS A 78 -2.66 -21.16 -12.14
CA HIS A 78 -2.45 -22.20 -11.10
C HIS A 78 -3.49 -23.33 -11.13
N ILE A 79 -4.62 -23.16 -11.82
CA ILE A 79 -5.63 -24.20 -12.05
C ILE A 79 -5.49 -24.70 -13.50
N ALA A 80 -5.32 -26.00 -13.71
CA ALA A 80 -5.24 -26.60 -15.05
C ALA A 80 -6.54 -26.40 -15.86
N ASP A 81 -6.43 -26.32 -17.19
CA ASP A 81 -7.58 -26.02 -18.08
C ASP A 81 -8.67 -27.11 -17.98
N GLU A 82 -8.30 -28.36 -17.78
CA GLU A 82 -9.23 -29.48 -17.57
C GLU A 82 -10.05 -29.36 -16.28
N ILE A 83 -9.44 -28.84 -15.21
CA ILE A 83 -10.12 -28.61 -13.93
C ILE A 83 -11.03 -27.38 -14.02
N ASP A 84 -10.59 -26.31 -14.69
CA ASP A 84 -11.42 -25.13 -14.95
C ASP A 84 -12.67 -25.49 -15.76
N ALA A 85 -12.53 -26.35 -16.79
CA ALA A 85 -13.65 -26.86 -17.57
C ALA A 85 -14.66 -27.66 -16.74
N LEU A 86 -14.17 -28.55 -15.85
CA LEU A 86 -15.03 -29.30 -14.94
C LEU A 86 -15.79 -28.38 -13.96
N ILE A 87 -15.12 -27.39 -13.39
CA ILE A 87 -15.79 -26.43 -12.48
C ILE A 87 -16.90 -25.67 -13.24
N ARG A 88 -16.64 -25.27 -14.48
CA ARG A 88 -17.61 -24.56 -15.31
C ARG A 88 -18.80 -25.41 -15.77
N SER A 89 -18.69 -26.75 -15.78
CA SER A 89 -19.85 -27.61 -16.05
C SER A 89 -20.82 -27.68 -14.87
N GLU A 90 -20.30 -27.53 -13.65
CA GLU A 90 -21.08 -27.65 -12.41
C GLU A 90 -21.68 -26.31 -11.95
N PHE A 91 -21.07 -25.17 -12.31
CA PHE A 91 -21.46 -23.86 -11.81
C PHE A 91 -21.72 -22.85 -12.93
N PRO A 92 -22.70 -21.93 -12.76
CA PRO A 92 -23.04 -20.92 -13.76
C PRO A 92 -22.01 -19.76 -13.76
N ILE A 93 -20.80 -20.04 -14.27
CA ILE A 93 -19.73 -19.05 -14.38
C ILE A 93 -19.95 -18.22 -15.64
N LEU A 94 -20.33 -16.95 -15.47
CA LEU A 94 -20.67 -16.04 -16.56
C LEU A 94 -19.45 -15.40 -17.25
N LEU A 95 -18.27 -15.45 -16.62
CA LEU A 95 -17.02 -14.95 -17.21
C LEU A 95 -16.48 -15.95 -18.23
N SER A 96 -16.13 -15.50 -19.44
CA SER A 96 -15.54 -16.38 -20.46
C SER A 96 -14.12 -16.82 -20.08
N PRO A 97 -13.61 -17.93 -20.64
CA PRO A 97 -12.20 -18.34 -20.49
C PRO A 97 -11.23 -17.23 -20.90
N ALA A 98 -11.48 -16.58 -22.04
CA ALA A 98 -10.67 -15.47 -22.54
C ALA A 98 -10.65 -14.27 -21.58
N ALA A 99 -11.76 -13.94 -20.93
CA ALA A 99 -11.82 -12.87 -19.91
C ALA A 99 -10.99 -13.22 -18.65
N MET A 100 -10.70 -14.50 -18.45
CA MET A 100 -9.84 -15.01 -17.39
C MET A 100 -8.42 -15.33 -17.89
N GLY A 101 -8.03 -14.88 -19.09
CA GLY A 101 -6.72 -15.12 -19.69
C GLY A 101 -6.41 -16.60 -19.97
N ARG A 102 -7.44 -17.36 -20.32
CA ARG A 102 -7.34 -18.75 -20.81
C ARG A 102 -7.69 -18.86 -22.29
#